data_AF-A0A530QTC6-F1
#
_entry.id   AF-A0A530QTC6-F1
#
_cell.length_a   1.000
_cell.length_b   1.000
_cell.length_c   1.000
_cell.angle_alpha   90.00
_cell.angle_beta   90.00
_cell.angle_gamma   90.00
#
_symmetry.space_group_name_H-M   'P 1'
#
loop_
_entity.id
_entity.type
_entity.pdbx_description
1 polymer ?
#
loop_
_entity_poly.entity_id
_entity_poly.type
_entity_poly.pdbx_seq_one_letter_code
_entity_poly.pdbx_strand_id
1 'polypeptide(L)'
;MIVDLPRRLVAEALGTAMLVAAVVGSGIMADRLTDDVALSLLGNTLPTGAILVVLITILGPISGAHFNPAVTLVFGLRREIGWHAALCYVAAQLLGGLAGTFVAHAMFGLPLVELSTTVR
;
A
#
# COMPACT_ATOMS: atom_id res chain seq x y z
N MET A 1 0.03 -19.15 16.73
CA MET A 1 1.46 -18.87 16.52
C MET A 1 1.67 -17.40 16.82
N ILE A 2 2.46 -17.03 17.84
CA ILE A 2 2.75 -15.62 18.10
C ILE A 2 3.88 -15.24 17.13
N VAL A 3 3.55 -14.50 16.08
CA VAL A 3 4.54 -14.00 15.11
C VAL A 3 5.29 -12.83 15.74
N ASP A 4 6.62 -12.84 15.64
CA ASP A 4 7.47 -11.78 16.17
C ASP A 4 7.30 -10.46 15.41
N LEU A 5 7.60 -9.35 16.09
CA LEU A 5 7.42 -8.01 15.54
C LEU A 5 8.21 -7.78 14.24
N PRO A 6 9.49 -8.18 14.09
CA PRO A 6 10.21 -8.03 12.82
C PRO A 6 9.49 -8.64 11.62
N ARG A 7 9.00 -9.89 11.75
CA ARG A 7 8.25 -10.54 10.65
C ARG A 7 6.96 -9.80 10.30
N ARG A 8 6.27 -9.28 11.32
CA ARG A 8 5.07 -8.45 11.14
C ARG A 8 5.39 -7.16 10.38
N LEU A 9 6.49 -6.49 10.72
CA LEU A 9 6.93 -5.26 10.05
C LEU A 9 7.32 -5.50 8.60
N VAL A 10 8.02 -6.60 8.30
CA VAL A 10 8.34 -6.99 6.92
C VAL A 10 7.07 -7.26 6.11
N ALA A 11 6.09 -7.95 6.69
CA ALA A 11 4.81 -8.19 6.04
C ALA A 11 4.06 -6.87 5.76
N GLU A 12 4.03 -5.93 6.71
CA GLU A 12 3.42 -4.61 6.49
C GLU A 12 4.14 -3.80 5.40
N ALA A 13 5.47 -3.76 5.42
CA ALA A 13 6.26 -3.04 4.41
C ALA A 13 6.06 -3.65 3.00
N LEU A 14 6.15 -4.97 2.87
CA LEU A 14 5.96 -5.66 1.59
C LEU A 14 4.53 -5.54 1.08
N GLY A 15 3.54 -5.72 1.96
CA GLY A 15 2.14 -5.58 1.61
C GLY A 15 1.80 -4.17 1.15
N THR A 16 2.24 -3.14 1.88
CA THR A 16 2.03 -1.75 1.43
C THR A 16 2.79 -1.43 0.15
N ALA A 17 4.01 -1.93 -0.04
CA ALA A 17 4.76 -1.74 -1.28
C ALA A 17 4.04 -2.35 -2.49
N MET A 18 3.57 -3.59 -2.39
CA MET A 18 2.82 -4.24 -3.46
C MET A 18 1.48 -3.55 -3.73
N LEU A 19 0.77 -3.15 -2.67
CA LEU A 19 -0.50 -2.44 -2.78
C LEU A 19 -0.30 -1.11 -3.51
N VAL A 20 0.67 -0.29 -3.09
CA VAL A 20 0.92 1.03 -3.70
C VAL A 20 1.47 0.89 -5.12
N ALA A 21 2.35 -0.08 -5.39
CA ALA A 21 2.81 -0.34 -6.76
C ALA A 21 1.65 -0.70 -7.70
N ALA A 22 0.71 -1.53 -7.23
CA ALA A 22 -0.47 -1.89 -7.99
C ALA A 22 -1.42 -0.70 -8.21
N VAL A 23 -1.71 0.09 -7.17
CA VAL A 23 -2.57 1.28 -7.25
C VAL A 23 -2.02 2.34 -8.20
N VAL A 24 -0.74 2.68 -8.06
CA VAL A 24 -0.09 3.70 -8.91
C VAL A 24 0.07 3.18 -10.33
N GLY A 25 0.53 1.93 -10.48
CA GLY A 25 0.73 1.32 -11.79
C GLY A 25 -0.56 1.11 -12.59
N SER A 26 -1.64 0.66 -11.94
CA SER A 26 -2.95 0.51 -12.59
C SER A 26 -3.52 1.86 -12.99
N GLY A 27 -3.37 2.91 -12.15
CA GLY A 27 -3.76 4.28 -12.50
C GLY A 27 -3.04 4.80 -13.75
N ILE A 28 -1.71 4.71 -13.79
CA ILE A 28 -0.91 5.13 -14.96
C ILE A 28 -1.34 4.38 -16.22
N MET A 29 -1.53 3.06 -16.12
CA MET A 29 -1.93 2.25 -17.29
C MET A 29 -3.35 2.58 -17.74
N ALA A 30 -4.28 2.76 -16.80
CA ALA A 30 -5.68 3.07 -17.11
C ALA A 30 -5.79 4.40 -17.88
N ASP A 31 -5.07 5.43 -17.44
CA ASP A 31 -5.00 6.73 -18.15
C ASP A 31 -4.33 6.62 -19.52
N ARG A 32 -3.40 5.68 -19.72
CA ARG A 32 -2.78 5.43 -21.04
C ARG A 32 -3.69 4.67 -22.00
N LEU A 33 -4.64 3.89 -21.48
CA LEU A 33 -5.53 3.05 -22.29
C LEU A 33 -6.77 3.80 -22.78
N THR A 34 -7.21 4.85 -22.06
CA THR A 34 -8.44 5.56 -22.39
C THR A 34 -8.46 6.98 -21.82
N ASP A 35 -9.07 7.90 -22.57
CA ASP A 35 -9.38 9.26 -22.11
C ASP A 35 -10.75 9.32 -21.38
N ASP A 36 -11.52 8.22 -21.35
CA ASP A 36 -12.77 8.14 -20.61
C ASP A 36 -12.49 8.02 -19.11
N VAL A 37 -12.88 9.06 -18.36
CA VAL A 37 -12.65 9.13 -16.91
C VAL A 37 -13.29 7.98 -16.16
N ALA A 38 -14.50 7.55 -16.53
CA ALA A 38 -15.19 6.48 -15.83
C ALA A 38 -14.47 5.14 -16.05
N LEU A 39 -14.04 4.88 -17.28
CA LEU A 39 -13.29 3.66 -17.60
C LEU A 39 -11.90 3.65 -16.96
N SER A 40 -11.19 4.80 -16.92
CA SER A 40 -9.90 4.89 -16.24
C SER A 40 -10.04 4.62 -14.73
N LEU A 41 -11.03 5.23 -14.07
CA LEU A 41 -11.29 5.00 -12.64
C LEU A 41 -11.63 3.54 -12.34
N LEU A 42 -12.41 2.89 -13.21
CA LEU A 42 -12.68 1.45 -13.10
C LEU A 42 -11.41 0.62 -13.29
N GLY A 43 -10.59 0.97 -14.28
CA GLY A 43 -9.30 0.33 -14.57
C GLY A 43 -8.28 0.44 -13.43
N ASN A 44 -8.37 1.47 -12.60
CA ASN A 44 -7.56 1.59 -11.39
C ASN A 44 -8.18 0.84 -10.19
N THR A 45 -9.48 1.02 -9.96
CA THR A 45 -10.17 0.54 -8.75
C THR A 45 -10.24 -0.99 -8.68
N LEU A 46 -10.47 -1.67 -9.82
CA LEU A 46 -10.58 -3.13 -9.84
C LEU A 46 -9.27 -3.83 -9.46
N PRO A 47 -8.11 -3.51 -10.08
CA PRO A 47 -6.81 -4.04 -9.64
C PRO A 47 -6.49 -3.73 -8.18
N THR A 48 -6.80 -2.51 -7.72
CA THR A 48 -6.57 -2.08 -6.34
C THR A 48 -7.33 -2.96 -5.34
N GLY A 49 -8.61 -3.24 -5.59
CA GLY A 49 -9.40 -4.14 -4.75
C GLY A 49 -8.89 -5.58 -4.82
N ALA A 50 -8.59 -6.08 -6.02
CA ALA A 50 -8.15 -7.45 -6.23
C ALA A 50 -6.82 -7.76 -5.52
N ILE A 51 -5.82 -6.87 -5.64
CA ILE A 51 -4.54 -7.06 -4.97
C ILE A 51 -4.69 -6.99 -3.44
N LEU A 52 -5.56 -6.13 -2.92
CA LEU A 52 -5.80 -6.03 -1.49
C LEU A 52 -6.38 -7.34 -0.93
N VAL A 53 -7.32 -7.97 -1.65
CA VAL A 53 -7.85 -9.31 -1.27
C VAL A 53 -6.72 -10.34 -1.21
N VAL A 54 -5.84 -10.36 -2.21
CA VAL A 54 -4.69 -11.28 -2.23
C VAL A 54 -3.80 -11.02 -1.02
N LEU A 55 -3.38 -9.78 -0.80
CA LEU A 55 -2.47 -9.41 0.28
C LEU A 55 -3.04 -9.71 1.66
N ILE A 56 -4.32 -9.40 1.91
CA ILE A 56 -4.99 -9.76 3.17
C ILE A 56 -5.00 -11.28 3.35
N THR A 57 -5.27 -12.04 2.29
CA THR A 57 -5.30 -13.52 2.34
C THR A 57 -3.95 -14.10 2.73
N ILE A 58 -2.85 -13.59 2.15
CA ILE A 58 -1.51 -14.18 2.34
C ILE A 58 -0.74 -13.62 3.54
N LEU A 59 -0.92 -12.33 3.88
CA LEU A 59 -0.15 -11.64 4.92
C LEU A 59 -0.98 -11.34 6.17
N GLY A 60 -2.31 -11.43 6.11
CA GLY A 60 -3.20 -11.29 7.26
C GLY A 60 -2.84 -12.19 8.44
N PRO A 61 -2.54 -13.48 8.23
CA PRO A 61 -2.08 -14.38 9.30
C PRO A 61 -0.73 -13.99 9.94
N ILE A 62 0.05 -13.12 9.28
CA ILE A 62 1.37 -12.68 9.75
C ILE A 62 1.25 -11.36 10.52
N SER A 63 0.74 -10.29 9.89
CA SER A 63 0.73 -8.94 10.48
C SER A 63 -0.65 -8.44 10.92
N GLY A 64 -1.74 -9.11 10.54
CA GLY A 64 -3.08 -8.54 10.58
C GLY A 64 -3.43 -7.71 9.34
N ALA A 65 -2.52 -7.57 8.38
CA ALA A 65 -2.71 -6.91 7.09
C ALA A 65 -3.33 -5.50 7.21
N HIS A 66 -2.71 -4.62 8.01
CA HIS A 66 -3.23 -3.27 8.17
C HIS A 66 -2.99 -2.45 6.90
N PHE A 67 -1.74 -2.46 6.39
CA PHE A 67 -1.25 -1.75 5.21
C PHE A 67 -1.64 -0.26 5.13
N ASN A 68 -2.02 0.31 6.27
CA ASN A 68 -2.64 1.61 6.37
C ASN A 68 -2.41 2.21 7.78
N PRO A 69 -1.83 3.41 7.86
CA PRO A 69 -1.59 4.08 9.13
C PRO A 69 -2.87 4.38 9.93
N ALA A 70 -3.97 4.71 9.27
CA ALA A 70 -5.25 4.98 9.92
C ALA A 70 -5.85 3.71 10.53
N VAL A 71 -5.80 2.59 9.81
CA VAL A 71 -6.22 1.28 10.35
C VAL A 71 -5.36 0.91 11.56
N THR A 72 -4.04 1.07 11.43
CA THR A 72 -3.10 0.81 12.53
C THR A 72 -3.37 1.67 13.75
N LEU A 73 -3.68 2.96 13.55
CA LEU A 73 -4.05 3.88 14.62
C LEU A 73 -5.33 3.42 15.34
N VAL A 74 -6.36 3.01 14.61
CA VAL A 74 -7.60 2.49 15.20
C VAL A 74 -7.33 1.24 16.04
N PHE A 75 -6.51 0.31 15.56
CA PHE A 75 -6.10 -0.86 16.33
C PHE A 75 -5.31 -0.48 17.59
N GLY A 76 -4.45 0.53 17.51
CA GLY A 76 -3.71 1.09 18.66
C GLY A 76 -4.66 1.71 19.70
N LEU A 77 -5.63 2.50 19.25
CA LEU A 77 -6.65 3.11 20.11
C LEU A 77 -7.55 2.06 20.78
N ARG A 78 -7.87 0.97 20.07
CA ARG A 78 -8.62 -0.17 20.59
C ARG A 78 -7.77 -1.11 21.46
N ARG A 79 -6.48 -0.83 21.63
CA ARG A 79 -5.50 -1.64 22.39
C ARG A 79 -5.34 -3.06 21.86
N GLU A 80 -5.60 -3.28 20.58
CA GLU A 80 -5.40 -4.56 19.90
C GLU A 80 -3.94 -4.75 19.46
N ILE A 81 -3.19 -3.64 19.38
CA ILE A 81 -1.74 -3.61 19.17
C ILE A 81 -1.12 -2.60 20.16
N GLY A 82 0.07 -2.91 20.68
CA GLY A 82 0.80 -1.97 21.54
C GLY A 82 1.27 -0.75 20.76
N TRP A 83 1.28 0.43 21.40
CA TRP A 83 1.65 1.71 20.75
C TRP A 83 3.02 1.70 20.07
N HIS A 84 4.02 1.07 20.69
CA HIS A 84 5.34 0.90 20.06
C HIS A 84 5.23 0.15 18.74
N ALA A 85 4.51 -0.98 18.72
CA ALA A 85 4.32 -1.77 17.50
C ALA A 85 3.48 -1.01 16.45
N ALA A 86 2.48 -0.24 16.88
CA ALA A 86 1.69 0.62 16.00
C ALA A 86 2.57 1.67 15.28
N LEU A 87 3.45 2.35 16.01
CA LEU A 87 4.38 3.32 15.42
C LEU A 87 5.36 2.65 14.44
N CYS A 88 5.88 1.47 14.77
CA CYS A 88 6.73 0.71 13.86
C CYS A 88 5.97 0.27 12.60
N TYR A 89 4.70 -0.13 12.72
CA TYR A 89 3.83 -0.46 11.59
C TYR A 89 3.66 0.74 10.65
N VAL A 90 3.36 1.92 11.21
CA VAL A 90 3.22 3.16 10.41
C VAL A 90 4.51 3.46 9.65
N ALA A 91 5.67 3.38 10.31
CA ALA A 91 6.96 3.58 9.64
C ALA A 91 7.20 2.57 8.51
N ALA A 92 6.91 1.27 8.75
CA ALA A 92 7.03 0.22 7.76
C ALA A 92 6.10 0.44 6.55
N GLN A 93 4.86 0.86 6.79
CA GLN A 93 3.87 1.18 5.75
C GLN A 93 4.31 2.38 4.92
N LEU A 94 4.83 3.45 5.54
CA LEU A 94 5.33 4.62 4.82
C LEU A 94 6.51 4.27 3.91
N LEU A 95 7.49 3.52 4.43
CA LEU A 95 8.63 3.04 3.65
C LEU A 95 8.18 2.10 2.52
N GLY A 96 7.25 1.21 2.80
CA GLY A 96 6.64 0.33 1.81
C GLY A 96 5.95 1.12 0.70
N GLY A 97 5.15 2.12 1.06
CA GLY A 97 4.45 2.97 0.09
C GLY A 97 5.41 3.72 -0.84
N LEU A 98 6.47 4.32 -0.28
CA LEU A 98 7.52 4.98 -1.07
C LEU A 98 8.19 4.00 -2.06
N ALA A 99 8.57 2.80 -1.57
CA ALA A 99 9.16 1.77 -2.41
C ALA A 99 8.20 1.31 -3.52
N GLY A 100 6.90 1.15 -3.21
CA GLY A 100 5.88 0.79 -4.18
C GLY A 100 5.73 1.82 -5.30
N THR A 101 5.69 3.11 -4.95
CA THR A 101 5.66 4.20 -5.94
C THR A 101 6.90 4.21 -6.83
N PHE A 102 8.09 4.04 -6.26
CA PHE A 102 9.33 3.97 -7.05
C PHE A 102 9.33 2.81 -8.03
N VAL A 103 8.85 1.63 -7.61
CA VAL A 103 8.71 0.47 -8.49
C VAL A 103 7.73 0.77 -9.63
N ALA A 104 6.56 1.35 -9.33
CA ALA A 104 5.61 1.72 -10.37
C ALA A 104 6.22 2.72 -11.37
N HIS A 105 6.87 3.79 -10.89
CA HIS A 105 7.51 4.76 -11.77
C HIS A 105 8.59 4.12 -12.66
N ALA A 106 9.43 3.24 -12.09
CA ALA A 106 10.42 2.49 -12.83
C ALA A 106 9.80 1.61 -13.93
N MET A 107 8.70 0.89 -13.62
CA MET A 107 8.00 0.02 -14.58
C MET A 107 7.46 0.80 -15.78
N PHE A 108 7.05 2.06 -15.59
CA PHE A 108 6.42 2.89 -16.61
C PHE A 108 7.36 3.92 -17.24
N GLY A 109 8.65 3.90 -16.88
CA GLY A 109 9.67 4.81 -17.41
C GLY A 109 9.52 6.27 -16.95
N LEU A 110 8.89 6.49 -15.78
CA LEU A 110 8.69 7.82 -15.20
C LEU A 110 9.87 8.20 -14.27
N PRO A 111 10.08 9.50 -13.99
CA PRO A 111 11.04 9.93 -12.98
C PRO A 111 10.74 9.28 -11.62
N LEU A 112 11.74 8.66 -10.98
CA LEU A 112 11.53 7.96 -9.71
C LEU A 112 11.05 8.89 -8.59
N VAL A 113 11.53 10.14 -8.61
CA VAL A 113 11.13 11.17 -7.66
C VAL A 113 10.53 12.31 -8.46
N GLU A 114 9.26 12.59 -8.18
CA GLU A 114 8.53 13.71 -8.74
C GLU A 114 7.94 14.51 -7.57
N LEU A 115 8.20 15.82 -7.54
CA LEU A 115 7.62 16.68 -6.52
C LEU A 115 6.14 16.89 -6.84
N SER A 116 5.28 16.68 -5.84
CA SER A 116 3.85 16.93 -5.98
C SER A 116 3.61 18.40 -6.33
N THR A 117 3.21 18.66 -7.57
CA THR A 117 2.80 19.99 -8.05
C THR A 117 1.31 20.26 -7.84
N THR A 118 0.55 19.25 -7.41
CA THR A 118 -0.88 19.37 -7.11
C THR A 118 -1.09 20.27 -5.89
N VAL A 119 -1.58 21.48 -6.13
CA VAL A 119 -2.16 22.33 -5.07
C VAL A 119 -3.50 21.70 -4.69
N ARG A 120 -3.56 21.09 -3.50
CA ARG A 120 -4.80 20.55 -2.93
C ARG A 120 -5.51 21.60 -2.09
#